data_AF-A0A972LMT5-F1
#
_entry.id   AF-A0A972LMT5-F1
#
_cell.length_a   1.000
_cell.length_b   1.000
_cell.length_c   1.000
_cell.angle_alpha   90.00
_cell.angle_beta   90.00
_cell.angle_gamma   90.00
#
_symmetry.space_group_name_H-M   'P 1'
#
loop_
_entity.id
_entity.type
_entity.pdbx_description
1 polymer ?
#
loop_
_entity_poly.entity_id
_entity_poly.type
_entity_poly.pdbx_seq_one_letter_code
_entity_poly.pdbx_strand_id
1 'polypeptide(L)'
;MTNLRIALLIVGLIFVVIVALISYDKLRLRRIDLRRMQLRKRAQEWHEPTLVVRHPIEDEPTLPDEDDQALSVADSEGEPKVDGSRVPGLDEIEHAATMPLDLDSGLPQQLREQRADEVVDFVARVQGDTVVPRDTVLGIYKQNEYLLDKHRRIYGLNEDNGLWRDLEQEPESGRYTDIELAIQLADRDGPVTESELNKFAQMGLKIADMLVRPIKFSMSFEAALERAGDLDNFCRTYDVLAIINMVSSGEGRFHGPDIDRLAKECGMQLGSMNIYHKLNTQAQGGQYLYSIANMYKPGDFDPKNLEGFQTKGLTFFLNIPTTFDPPKVYADMIRTVKTFCDHFDGVLLDRDRHVLDDATLERIGQQVDRIAKEMDKESVVPGEEAALRLF
;
A
#
# COMPACT_ATOMS: atom_id res chain seq x y z
N MET A 1 -65.86 1.64 10.56
CA MET A 1 -65.14 2.25 9.41
C MET A 1 -63.80 2.92 9.79
N THR A 2 -63.51 3.12 11.07
CA THR A 2 -62.28 3.75 11.60
C THR A 2 -61.04 2.86 11.52
N ASN A 3 -61.15 1.56 11.82
CA ASN A 3 -59.99 0.65 11.81
C ASN A 3 -59.39 0.43 10.41
N LEU A 4 -60.22 0.42 9.35
CA LEU A 4 -59.74 0.25 7.98
C LEU A 4 -58.95 1.47 7.49
N ARG A 5 -59.36 2.68 7.90
CA ARG A 5 -58.64 3.92 7.56
C ARG A 5 -57.28 4.02 8.26
N ILE A 6 -57.21 3.58 9.52
CA ILE A 6 -55.94 3.55 10.28
C ILE A 6 -54.99 2.50 9.67
N ALA A 7 -55.49 1.32 9.32
CA ALA A 7 -54.68 0.30 8.66
C ALA A 7 -54.12 0.77 7.30
N LEU A 8 -54.93 1.43 6.48
CA LEU A 8 -54.49 2.02 5.21
C LEU A 8 -53.44 3.12 5.38
N LEU A 9 -53.55 3.95 6.42
CA LEU A 9 -52.54 4.97 6.74
C LEU A 9 -51.21 4.36 7.18
N ILE A 10 -51.24 3.29 7.98
CA ILE A 10 -50.03 2.60 8.42
C ILE A 10 -49.34 1.93 7.23
N VAL A 11 -50.08 1.24 6.36
CA VAL A 11 -49.52 0.63 5.16
C VAL A 11 -48.96 1.68 4.20
N GLY A 12 -49.64 2.81 4.04
CA GLY A 12 -49.15 3.94 3.25
C GLY A 12 -47.85 4.53 3.80
N LEU A 13 -47.74 4.70 5.11
CA LEU A 13 -46.52 5.19 5.76
C LEU A 13 -45.36 4.22 5.59
N ILE A 14 -45.60 2.91 5.77
CA ILE A 14 -44.59 1.87 5.57
C ILE A 14 -44.08 1.90 4.13
N PHE A 15 -44.99 2.04 3.15
CA PHE A 15 -44.59 2.10 1.74
C PHE A 15 -43.75 3.34 1.42
N VAL A 16 -44.10 4.50 1.97
CA VAL A 16 -43.31 5.74 1.81
C VAL A 16 -41.93 5.59 2.43
N VAL A 17 -41.80 4.97 3.61
CA VAL A 17 -40.50 4.71 4.25
C VAL A 17 -39.66 3.75 3.43
N ILE A 18 -40.24 2.68 2.89
CA ILE A 18 -39.53 1.72 2.03
C ILE A 18 -39.05 2.39 0.74
N VAL A 19 -39.89 3.19 0.08
CA VAL A 19 -39.51 3.92 -1.13
C VAL A 19 -38.44 4.97 -0.83
N ALA A 20 -38.50 5.66 0.32
CA ALA A 20 -37.47 6.59 0.76
C ALA A 20 -36.14 5.89 1.03
N LEU A 21 -36.15 4.72 1.67
CA LEU A 21 -34.96 3.90 1.91
C LEU A 21 -34.34 3.41 0.60
N ILE A 22 -35.14 2.86 -0.32
CA ILE A 22 -34.66 2.40 -1.64
C ILE A 22 -34.12 3.58 -2.47
N SER A 23 -34.75 4.75 -2.39
CA SER A 23 -34.29 5.96 -3.08
C SER A 23 -32.97 6.48 -2.50
N TYR A 24 -32.85 6.48 -1.17
CA TYR A 24 -31.61 6.84 -0.47
C TYR A 24 -30.47 5.88 -0.83
N ASP A 25 -30.75 4.57 -0.85
CA ASP A 25 -29.78 3.54 -1.19
C ASP A 25 -29.34 3.64 -2.66
N LYS A 26 -30.26 3.92 -3.60
CA LYS A 26 -29.92 4.22 -5.00
C LYS A 26 -29.09 5.48 -5.18
N LEU A 27 -29.35 6.53 -4.41
CA LEU A 27 -28.56 7.77 -4.45
C LEU A 27 -27.16 7.57 -3.86
N ARG A 28 -27.03 6.75 -2.81
CA ARG A 28 -25.76 6.33 -2.21
C ARG A 28 -24.95 5.49 -3.20
N LEU A 29 -25.53 4.44 -3.78
CA LEU A 29 -24.90 3.59 -4.79
C LEU A 29 -24.43 4.39 -6.02
N ARG A 30 -25.25 5.34 -6.52
CA ARG A 30 -24.82 6.24 -7.61
C ARG A 30 -23.61 7.10 -7.24
N ARG A 31 -23.50 7.53 -5.98
CA ARG A 31 -22.37 8.34 -5.51
C ARG A 31 -21.10 7.51 -5.39
N ILE A 32 -21.21 6.27 -4.94
CA ILE A 32 -20.13 5.26 -4.91
C ILE A 32 -19.67 4.95 -6.33
N ASP A 33 -20.59 4.64 -7.25
CA ASP A 33 -20.26 4.37 -8.66
C ASP A 33 -19.61 5.57 -9.33
N LEU A 34 -20.06 6.79 -9.04
CA LEU A 34 -19.45 8.00 -9.58
C LEU A 34 -18.03 8.22 -9.04
N ARG A 35 -17.79 8.00 -7.74
CA ARG A 35 -16.44 8.06 -7.16
C ARG A 35 -15.53 6.97 -7.73
N ARG A 36 -16.01 5.73 -7.82
CA ARG A 36 -15.29 4.60 -8.44
C ARG A 36 -14.99 4.85 -9.92
N MET A 37 -15.93 5.43 -10.67
CA MET A 37 -15.72 5.82 -12.06
C MET A 37 -14.74 6.98 -12.19
N GLN A 38 -14.75 7.94 -11.26
CA GLN A 38 -13.78 9.04 -11.24
C GLN A 38 -12.38 8.55 -10.91
N LEU A 39 -12.24 7.66 -9.91
CA LEU A 39 -10.96 7.04 -9.56
C LEU A 39 -10.46 6.12 -10.68
N ARG A 40 -11.31 5.30 -11.30
CA ARG A 40 -10.94 4.50 -12.49
C ARG A 40 -10.52 5.36 -13.68
N LYS A 41 -11.23 6.47 -13.95
CA LYS A 41 -10.82 7.42 -14.99
C LYS A 41 -9.48 8.08 -14.68
N ARG A 42 -9.25 8.44 -13.42
CA ARG A 42 -7.97 8.97 -12.95
C ARG A 42 -6.87 7.94 -13.08
N ALA A 43 -7.04 6.72 -12.58
CA ALA A 43 -6.12 5.58 -12.75
C ALA A 43 -5.69 5.43 -14.23
N GLN A 44 -6.63 5.66 -15.15
CA GLN A 44 -6.37 5.60 -16.58
C GLN A 44 -5.62 6.82 -17.16
N GLU A 45 -5.61 7.97 -16.48
CA GLU A 45 -4.81 9.15 -16.83
C GLU A 45 -3.33 9.04 -16.40
N TRP A 46 -2.98 8.14 -15.47
CA TRP A 46 -1.59 7.94 -15.01
C TRP A 46 -0.75 7.01 -15.89
N HIS A 47 -1.16 6.75 -17.14
CA HIS A 47 -0.39 5.94 -18.09
C HIS A 47 0.82 6.72 -18.65
N GLU A 48 1.73 7.15 -17.77
CA GLU A 48 3.10 7.44 -18.17
C GLU A 48 3.94 6.17 -17.98
N PRO A 49 4.77 5.76 -18.94
CA PRO A 49 5.48 4.48 -18.87
C PRO A 49 6.41 4.34 -17.63
N THR A 50 6.77 5.45 -17.00
CA THR A 50 7.63 5.55 -15.81
C THR A 50 6.87 5.51 -14.49
N LEU A 51 5.55 5.73 -14.49
CA LEU A 51 4.69 5.59 -13.31
C LEU A 51 3.81 4.36 -13.46
N VAL A 52 4.16 3.31 -12.72
CA VAL A 52 3.45 2.03 -12.81
C VAL A 52 2.46 1.94 -11.66
N VAL A 53 1.16 2.00 -11.99
CA VAL A 53 0.07 1.65 -11.05
C VAL A 53 0.02 0.13 -10.94
N ARG A 54 0.08 -0.39 -9.72
CA ARG A 54 -0.01 -1.82 -9.46
C ARG A 54 -1.48 -2.24 -9.41
N HIS A 55 -1.83 -3.28 -10.16
CA HIS A 55 -3.08 -4.00 -9.97
C HIS A 55 -2.81 -5.27 -9.17
N PRO A 56 -3.69 -5.68 -8.25
CA PRO A 56 -3.69 -7.04 -7.73
C PRO A 56 -3.79 -7.99 -8.93
N ILE A 57 -3.04 -9.10 -8.89
CA ILE A 57 -3.17 -10.18 -9.86
C ILE A 57 -4.62 -10.66 -9.80
N GLU A 58 -5.48 -10.16 -10.69
CA GLU A 58 -6.73 -10.84 -11.01
C GLU A 58 -6.31 -12.14 -11.69
N ASP A 59 -6.79 -13.28 -11.16
CA ASP A 59 -6.55 -14.62 -11.68
C ASP A 59 -6.39 -14.59 -13.20
N GLU A 60 -5.20 -14.94 -13.67
CA GLU A 60 -4.97 -15.18 -15.10
C GLU A 60 -6.13 -16.04 -15.60
N PRO A 61 -6.83 -15.63 -16.68
CA PRO A 61 -7.79 -16.54 -17.29
C PRO A 61 -6.99 -17.75 -17.75
N THR A 62 -7.22 -18.89 -17.08
CA THR A 62 -6.72 -20.20 -17.50
C THR A 62 -7.04 -20.36 -18.97
N LEU A 63 -5.99 -20.31 -19.80
CA LEU A 63 -6.08 -20.66 -21.20
C LEU A 63 -6.58 -22.11 -21.29
N PRO A 64 -7.52 -22.43 -22.19
CA PRO A 64 -7.92 -23.82 -22.39
C PRO A 64 -6.72 -24.63 -22.90
N ASP A 65 -6.55 -25.83 -22.36
CA ASP A 65 -5.61 -26.83 -22.88
C ASP A 65 -6.00 -27.17 -24.33
N GLU A 66 -5.12 -26.88 -25.29
CA GLU A 66 -5.22 -27.37 -26.66
C GLU A 66 -4.07 -28.35 -26.95
N ASP A 67 -4.36 -29.64 -26.75
CA ASP A 67 -3.80 -30.71 -27.57
C ASP A 67 -4.40 -30.58 -28.99
N ASP A 68 -3.57 -30.30 -30.00
CA ASP A 68 -3.38 -31.17 -31.18
C ASP A 68 -2.57 -30.49 -32.32
N GLN A 69 -1.47 -31.14 -32.68
CA GLN A 69 -0.98 -31.45 -34.04
C GLN A 69 -0.73 -30.33 -35.09
N ALA A 70 0.58 -30.10 -35.30
CA ALA A 70 1.35 -30.30 -36.55
C ALA A 70 1.11 -29.49 -37.84
N LEU A 71 2.26 -29.29 -38.54
CA LEU A 71 2.52 -28.84 -39.94
C LEU A 71 2.59 -27.30 -40.14
N SER A 72 3.49 -26.68 -40.91
CA SER A 72 4.62 -27.10 -41.77
C SER A 72 5.30 -25.82 -42.36
N VAL A 73 6.64 -25.80 -42.41
CA VAL A 73 7.57 -25.32 -43.46
C VAL A 73 7.31 -23.99 -44.22
N ALA A 74 8.28 -23.05 -44.18
CA ALA A 74 9.12 -22.62 -45.33
C ALA A 74 9.81 -21.24 -45.10
N ASP A 75 11.02 -21.13 -45.67
CA ASP A 75 12.00 -20.04 -45.60
C ASP A 75 11.53 -18.64 -46.05
N SER A 76 12.13 -17.59 -45.45
CA SER A 76 12.60 -16.43 -46.21
C SER A 76 13.69 -15.66 -45.45
N GLU A 77 14.84 -15.49 -46.10
CA GLU A 77 15.88 -14.53 -45.73
C GLU A 77 15.39 -13.09 -45.97
N GLY A 78 15.65 -12.19 -45.03
CA GLY A 78 15.40 -10.75 -45.14
C GLY A 78 15.88 -9.98 -43.91
N GLU A 79 16.66 -8.92 -44.16
CA GLU A 79 17.26 -7.89 -43.28
C GLU A 79 16.74 -7.71 -41.83
N PRO A 80 17.60 -7.29 -40.86
CA PRO A 80 17.24 -7.16 -39.46
C PRO A 80 16.26 -6.00 -39.26
N LYS A 81 14.97 -6.32 -39.18
CA LYS A 81 13.98 -5.50 -38.48
C LYS A 81 14.38 -5.46 -37.00
N VAL A 82 14.63 -4.26 -36.48
CA VAL A 82 14.65 -4.02 -35.04
C VAL A 82 13.21 -4.27 -34.55
N ASP A 83 13.01 -5.48 -34.04
CA ASP A 83 11.76 -5.91 -33.43
C ASP A 83 11.54 -5.10 -32.13
N GLY A 84 10.38 -4.47 -32.04
CA GLY A 84 9.95 -3.63 -30.92
C GLY A 84 9.49 -4.45 -29.71
N SER A 85 10.17 -5.56 -29.42
CA SER A 85 9.81 -6.45 -28.32
C SER A 85 10.55 -6.04 -27.03
N ARG A 86 9.75 -5.88 -25.96
CA ARG A 86 10.11 -5.66 -24.54
C ARG A 86 11.49 -6.25 -24.16
N VAL A 87 12.25 -5.57 -23.29
CA VAL A 87 13.47 -6.23 -22.73
C VAL A 87 12.99 -7.45 -21.96
N PRO A 88 13.49 -8.66 -22.26
CA PRO A 88 13.25 -9.81 -21.40
C PRO A 88 13.69 -9.46 -19.98
N GLY A 89 12.76 -9.40 -19.02
CA GLY A 89 13.04 -9.13 -17.61
C GLY A 89 12.31 -7.92 -16.99
N LEU A 90 11.71 -7.00 -17.76
CA LEU A 90 11.01 -5.83 -17.19
C LEU A 90 9.86 -6.22 -16.24
N ASP A 91 9.06 -7.23 -16.59
CA ASP A 91 7.96 -7.71 -15.75
C ASP A 91 8.47 -8.31 -14.41
N GLU A 92 9.71 -8.80 -14.38
CA GLU A 92 10.34 -9.37 -13.18
C GLU A 92 11.11 -8.34 -12.36
N ILE A 93 11.58 -7.27 -12.99
CA ILE A 93 12.08 -6.08 -12.31
C ILE A 93 10.93 -5.37 -11.61
N GLU A 94 9.76 -5.26 -12.27
CA GLU A 94 8.53 -4.86 -11.62
C GLU A 94 8.27 -5.77 -10.42
N HIS A 95 8.37 -7.09 -10.60
CA HIS A 95 8.24 -8.02 -9.49
C HIS A 95 9.23 -7.73 -8.35
N ALA A 96 10.53 -7.56 -8.62
CA ALA A 96 11.54 -7.20 -7.62
C ALA A 96 11.29 -5.81 -6.97
N ALA A 97 10.75 -4.85 -7.72
CA ALA A 97 10.33 -3.54 -7.22
C ALA A 97 8.99 -3.61 -6.45
N THR A 98 8.21 -4.68 -6.63
CA THR A 98 6.93 -4.95 -5.95
C THR A 98 7.04 -5.89 -4.76
N MET A 99 8.19 -6.58 -4.62
CA MET A 99 8.50 -7.41 -3.46
C MET A 99 8.37 -6.55 -2.20
N PRO A 100 7.78 -7.08 -1.11
CA PRO A 100 7.63 -6.33 0.11
C PRO A 100 8.99 -5.74 0.50
N LEU A 101 9.07 -4.41 0.54
CA LEU A 101 10.14 -3.75 1.27
C LEU A 101 9.94 -4.25 2.70
N ASP A 102 10.94 -4.93 3.25
CA ASP A 102 10.85 -5.54 4.58
C ASP A 102 10.72 -4.40 5.60
N LEU A 103 9.49 -4.04 5.95
CA LEU A 103 9.14 -2.90 6.80
C LEU A 103 9.23 -3.29 8.27
N ASP A 104 10.37 -3.84 8.72
CA ASP A 104 10.65 -3.95 10.14
C ASP A 104 11.07 -2.58 10.68
N SER A 105 10.05 -1.84 11.14
CA SER A 105 10.12 -0.45 11.60
C SER A 105 11.09 -0.25 12.78
N GLY A 106 12.36 0.01 12.48
CA GLY A 106 13.41 0.30 13.46
C GLY A 106 13.36 1.71 14.09
N LEU A 107 12.19 2.22 14.47
CA LEU A 107 12.05 3.52 15.15
C LEU A 107 11.86 3.37 16.67
N PRO A 108 12.48 4.21 17.52
CA PRO A 108 12.24 4.19 18.97
C PRO A 108 10.80 4.61 19.30
N GLN A 109 10.00 3.65 19.75
CA GLN A 109 8.54 3.70 19.93
C GLN A 109 8.06 4.43 21.21
N GLN A 110 8.98 4.89 22.06
CA GLN A 110 8.72 5.10 23.49
C GLN A 110 8.00 6.40 23.88
N LEU A 111 7.79 7.36 22.96
CA LEU A 111 7.18 8.67 23.28
C LEU A 111 5.97 9.05 22.43
N ARG A 112 5.51 8.18 21.53
CA ARG A 112 4.34 8.45 20.67
C ARG A 112 3.07 7.89 21.31
N GLU A 113 2.00 8.66 21.23
CA GLU A 113 0.65 8.15 21.49
C GLU A 113 0.32 7.09 20.44
N GLN A 114 -0.10 5.91 20.89
CA GLN A 114 -0.43 4.77 20.04
C GLN A 114 -1.93 4.53 20.15
N ARG A 115 -2.67 4.92 19.12
CA ARG A 115 -4.13 4.86 19.10
C ARG A 115 -4.60 4.31 17.75
N ALA A 116 -5.84 3.82 17.72
CA ALA A 116 -6.52 3.47 16.48
C ALA A 116 -6.63 4.67 15.53
N ASP A 117 -6.44 4.41 14.24
CA ASP A 117 -6.54 5.42 13.19
C ASP A 117 -7.86 5.22 12.43
N GLU A 118 -8.85 6.05 12.71
CA GLU A 118 -10.19 5.94 12.11
C GLU A 118 -10.23 6.17 10.59
N VAL A 119 -9.13 6.64 9.98
CA VAL A 119 -9.01 6.70 8.52
C VAL A 119 -9.01 5.30 7.92
N VAL A 120 -8.33 4.35 8.57
CA VAL A 120 -8.06 2.98 8.10
C VAL A 120 -8.59 1.88 9.03
N ASP A 121 -9.07 2.24 10.23
CA ASP A 121 -9.56 1.30 11.24
C ASP A 121 -11.07 1.40 11.48
N PHE A 122 -11.68 0.23 11.68
CA PHE A 122 -12.95 0.12 12.38
C PHE A 122 -12.68 -0.06 13.87
N VAL A 123 -13.22 0.84 14.70
CA VAL A 123 -12.85 0.94 16.12
C VAL A 123 -14.05 0.61 17.01
N ALA A 124 -13.82 -0.28 17.97
CA ALA A 124 -14.73 -0.59 19.06
C ALA A 124 -14.18 0.02 20.37
N ARG A 125 -14.86 1.06 20.86
CA ARG A 125 -14.47 1.79 22.07
C ARG A 125 -15.24 1.27 23.27
N VAL A 126 -14.55 0.66 24.23
CA VAL A 126 -15.11 0.20 25.50
C VAL A 126 -14.81 1.25 26.57
N GLN A 127 -15.82 2.02 26.94
CA GLN A 127 -15.67 3.18 27.81
C GLN A 127 -15.73 2.77 29.27
N GLY A 128 -14.87 3.34 30.12
CA GLY A 128 -14.92 3.03 31.54
C GLY A 128 -14.14 3.98 32.43
N ASP A 129 -14.79 4.43 33.49
CA ASP A 129 -14.22 5.37 34.48
C ASP A 129 -13.42 4.65 35.58
N THR A 130 -13.41 3.31 35.56
CA THR A 130 -12.66 2.48 36.50
C THR A 130 -11.35 2.03 35.89
N VAL A 131 -10.37 1.74 36.75
CA VAL A 131 -9.07 1.27 36.29
C VAL A 131 -9.09 -0.25 36.12
N VAL A 132 -8.59 -0.72 34.99
CA VAL A 132 -8.38 -2.14 34.71
C VAL A 132 -6.88 -2.42 34.52
N PRO A 133 -6.36 -3.48 35.15
CA PRO A 133 -5.00 -3.94 34.87
C PRO A 133 -4.86 -4.43 33.43
N ARG A 134 -3.73 -4.13 32.79
CA ARG A 134 -3.37 -4.57 31.44
C ARG A 134 -3.65 -6.06 31.19
N ASP A 135 -3.17 -6.92 32.09
CA ASP A 135 -3.26 -8.38 31.93
C ASP A 135 -4.70 -8.90 32.03
N THR A 136 -5.58 -8.20 32.73
CA THR A 136 -7.01 -8.55 32.74
C THR A 136 -7.61 -8.33 31.36
N VAL A 137 -7.32 -7.18 30.74
CA VAL A 137 -7.82 -6.83 29.40
C VAL A 137 -7.24 -7.76 28.35
N LEU A 138 -5.91 -7.95 28.35
CA LEU A 138 -5.25 -8.84 27.39
C LEU A 138 -5.60 -10.31 27.60
N GLY A 139 -5.82 -10.75 28.84
CA GLY A 139 -6.27 -12.11 29.12
C GLY A 139 -7.59 -12.39 28.43
N ILE A 140 -8.55 -11.46 28.51
CA ILE A 140 -9.84 -11.59 27.80
C ILE A 140 -9.62 -11.51 26.28
N TYR A 141 -8.81 -10.57 25.80
CA TYR A 141 -8.52 -10.41 24.38
C TYR A 141 -7.95 -11.69 23.75
N LYS A 142 -6.87 -12.25 24.33
CA LYS A 142 -6.20 -13.46 23.83
C LYS A 142 -7.05 -14.72 23.95
N GLN A 143 -7.90 -14.84 24.97
CA GLN A 143 -8.83 -15.97 25.09
C GLN A 143 -9.93 -15.96 24.03
N ASN A 144 -10.18 -14.81 23.40
CA ASN A 144 -11.24 -14.59 22.42
C ASN A 144 -10.68 -14.23 21.05
N GLU A 145 -9.40 -14.54 20.85
CA GLU A 145 -8.70 -14.26 19.62
C GLU A 145 -9.19 -15.20 18.52
N TYR A 146 -9.87 -14.62 17.54
CA TYR A 146 -10.21 -15.30 16.30
C TYR A 146 -9.03 -15.19 15.32
N LEU A 147 -8.81 -16.23 14.50
CA LEU A 147 -8.03 -16.10 13.28
C LEU A 147 -8.79 -15.15 12.34
N LEU A 148 -8.29 -13.93 12.24
CA LEU A 148 -8.72 -12.88 11.32
C LEU A 148 -7.58 -12.64 10.34
N ASP A 149 -7.91 -12.42 9.07
CA ASP A 149 -6.90 -12.20 8.04
C ASP A 149 -6.37 -10.76 8.17
N LYS A 150 -7.25 -9.80 8.48
CA LYS A 150 -6.86 -8.41 8.73
C LYS A 150 -6.18 -8.20 10.09
N HIS A 151 -5.17 -7.33 10.08
CA HIS A 151 -4.45 -6.95 11.30
C HIS A 151 -5.40 -6.28 12.32
N ARG A 152 -5.25 -6.67 13.59
CA ARG A 152 -6.01 -6.10 14.72
C ARG A 152 -5.07 -5.57 15.78
N ARG A 153 -5.52 -4.57 16.54
CA ARG A 153 -4.76 -3.95 17.63
C ARG A 153 -5.68 -3.67 18.81
N ILE A 154 -5.09 -3.63 20.00
CA ILE A 154 -5.79 -3.29 21.23
C ILE A 154 -5.00 -2.23 22.00
N TYR A 155 -5.67 -1.12 22.28
CA TYR A 155 -5.12 0.03 22.95
C TYR A 155 -5.85 0.29 24.26
N GLY A 156 -5.16 0.93 25.19
CA GLY A 156 -5.76 1.45 26.41
C GLY A 156 -5.31 2.87 26.71
N LEU A 157 -6.21 3.66 27.30
CA LEU A 157 -5.89 4.98 27.83
C LEU A 157 -5.24 4.83 29.20
N ASN A 158 -3.93 5.06 29.26
CA ASN A 158 -3.13 4.86 30.46
C ASN A 158 -3.53 5.87 31.55
N GLU A 159 -3.78 5.38 32.77
CA GLU A 159 -4.23 6.19 33.91
C GLU A 159 -3.18 7.23 34.35
N ASP A 160 -1.89 6.85 34.31
CA ASP A 160 -0.81 7.63 34.91
C ASP A 160 -0.41 8.83 34.05
N ASN A 161 -0.42 8.67 32.73
CA ASN A 161 0.04 9.69 31.78
C ASN A 161 -1.05 10.20 30.82
N GLY A 162 -2.23 9.59 30.80
CA GLY A 162 -3.34 10.00 29.94
C GLY A 162 -3.11 9.78 28.44
N LEU A 163 -2.17 8.92 28.07
CA LEU A 163 -1.85 8.59 26.67
C LEU A 163 -2.45 7.24 26.28
N TRP A 164 -2.91 7.13 25.03
CA TRP A 164 -3.23 5.84 24.43
C TRP A 164 -1.94 5.04 24.16
N ARG A 165 -1.95 3.76 24.55
CA ARG A 165 -0.82 2.83 24.42
C ARG A 165 -1.28 1.49 23.88
N ASP A 166 -0.42 0.84 23.08
CA ASP A 166 -0.61 -0.53 22.63
C ASP A 166 -0.43 -1.49 23.81
N LEU A 167 -1.51 -2.14 24.24
CA LEU A 167 -1.46 -3.00 25.43
C LEU A 167 -0.51 -4.19 25.23
N GLU A 168 -0.32 -4.67 24.00
CA GLU A 168 0.55 -5.82 23.72
C GLU A 168 2.03 -5.48 23.96
N GLN A 169 2.41 -4.21 23.81
CA GLN A 169 3.78 -3.72 23.98
C GLN A 169 4.07 -3.14 25.38
N GLU A 170 3.03 -2.91 26.19
CA GLU A 170 3.13 -2.29 27.50
C GLU A 170 3.49 -3.28 28.63
N PRO A 171 4.14 -2.81 29.70
CA PRO A 171 4.50 -3.66 30.84
C PRO A 171 3.26 -4.17 31.59
N GLU A 172 3.40 -5.32 32.26
CA GLU A 172 2.34 -5.99 33.03
C GLU A 172 1.71 -5.10 34.11
N SER A 173 2.49 -4.15 34.65
CA SER A 173 2.02 -3.19 35.66
C SER A 173 1.10 -2.09 35.12
N GLY A 174 0.87 -2.03 33.80
CA GLY A 174 0.08 -0.98 33.16
C GLY A 174 -1.38 -0.94 33.64
N ARG A 175 -1.90 0.27 33.80
CA ARG A 175 -3.25 0.55 34.32
C ARG A 175 -4.00 1.42 33.33
N TYR A 176 -5.22 1.01 32.97
CA TYR A 176 -5.95 1.60 31.85
C TYR A 176 -7.39 1.92 32.23
N THR A 177 -7.93 2.98 31.63
CA THR A 177 -9.33 3.41 31.80
C THR A 177 -10.12 2.98 30.57
N ASP A 178 -10.19 3.79 29.52
CA ASP A 178 -10.81 3.41 28.25
C ASP A 178 -9.99 2.36 27.48
N ILE A 179 -10.68 1.50 26.72
CA ILE A 179 -10.07 0.48 25.86
C ILE A 179 -10.58 0.66 24.43
N GLU A 180 -9.67 0.58 23.46
CA GLU A 180 -9.98 0.64 22.03
C GLU A 180 -9.50 -0.64 21.36
N LEU A 181 -10.42 -1.35 20.71
CA LEU A 181 -10.07 -2.39 19.76
C LEU A 181 -10.17 -1.82 18.35
N ALA A 182 -9.22 -2.18 17.50
CA ALA A 182 -9.18 -1.74 16.11
C ALA A 182 -8.96 -2.94 15.18
N ILE A 183 -9.68 -2.98 14.07
CA ILE A 183 -9.40 -3.85 12.93
C ILE A 183 -9.20 -3.00 11.68
N GLN A 184 -8.17 -3.33 10.93
CA GLN A 184 -7.86 -2.63 9.70
C GLN A 184 -8.90 -2.94 8.62
N LEU A 185 -9.39 -1.89 7.96
CA LEU A 185 -10.47 -1.96 6.97
C LEU A 185 -10.01 -2.46 5.61
N ALA A 186 -8.76 -2.20 5.22
CA ALA A 186 -8.18 -2.68 3.98
C ALA A 186 -6.64 -2.71 4.09
N ASP A 187 -6.02 -3.55 3.28
CA ASP A 187 -4.57 -3.61 3.05
C ASP A 187 -4.32 -3.98 1.58
N ARG A 188 -3.08 -4.33 1.24
CA ARG A 188 -2.69 -4.75 -0.11
C ARG A 188 -3.39 -6.02 -0.60
N ASP A 189 -3.87 -6.87 0.32
CA ASP A 189 -4.59 -8.11 0.02
C ASP A 189 -6.12 -7.89 -0.08
N GLY A 190 -6.57 -6.64 0.10
CA GLY A 190 -7.94 -6.20 -0.16
C GLY A 190 -8.72 -5.75 1.08
N PRO A 191 -10.03 -5.55 0.96
CA PRO A 191 -10.85 -5.03 2.04
C PRO A 191 -11.20 -6.10 3.08
N VAL A 192 -11.51 -5.68 4.31
CA VAL A 192 -12.08 -6.55 5.35
C VAL A 192 -13.42 -7.11 4.90
N THR A 193 -13.66 -8.39 5.18
CA THR A 193 -14.91 -9.03 4.84
C THR A 193 -16.00 -8.81 5.89
N GLU A 194 -17.27 -8.96 5.51
CA GLU A 194 -18.40 -8.90 6.45
C GLU A 194 -18.27 -9.96 7.57
N SER A 195 -17.77 -11.16 7.23
CA SER A 195 -17.54 -12.24 8.19
C SER A 195 -16.49 -11.85 9.25
N GLU A 196 -15.36 -11.27 8.83
CA GLU A 196 -14.32 -10.82 9.74
C GLU A 196 -14.77 -9.65 10.61
N LEU A 197 -15.45 -8.67 10.02
CA LEU A 197 -15.96 -7.51 10.76
C LEU A 197 -16.96 -7.94 11.85
N ASN A 198 -17.81 -8.93 11.54
CA ASN A 198 -18.72 -9.52 12.52
C ASN A 198 -17.99 -10.27 13.65
N LYS A 199 -16.98 -11.09 13.33
CA LYS A 199 -16.14 -11.76 14.34
C LYS A 199 -15.44 -10.75 15.24
N PHE A 200 -14.87 -9.69 14.66
CA PHE A 200 -14.24 -8.60 15.40
C PHE A 200 -15.22 -7.90 16.33
N ALA A 201 -16.41 -7.57 15.87
CA ALA A 201 -17.41 -6.93 16.71
C ALA A 201 -17.89 -7.82 17.87
N GLN A 202 -18.03 -9.13 17.64
CA GLN A 202 -18.32 -10.10 18.70
C GLN A 202 -17.22 -10.13 19.76
N MET A 203 -15.96 -10.08 19.34
CA MET A 203 -14.81 -9.97 20.25
C MET A 203 -14.89 -8.69 21.10
N GLY A 204 -15.16 -7.53 20.48
CA GLY A 204 -15.34 -6.26 21.20
C GLY A 204 -16.50 -6.29 22.20
N LEU A 205 -17.65 -6.84 21.80
CA LEU A 205 -18.82 -7.02 22.68
C LEU A 205 -18.52 -7.92 23.88
N LYS A 206 -17.76 -9.00 23.67
CA LYS A 206 -17.38 -9.92 24.74
C LYS A 206 -16.43 -9.28 25.76
N ILE A 207 -15.49 -8.47 25.28
CA ILE A 207 -14.62 -7.68 26.18
C ILE A 207 -15.44 -6.68 26.98
N ALA A 208 -16.36 -5.96 26.34
CA ALA A 208 -17.25 -5.01 27.00
C ALA A 208 -18.12 -5.69 28.08
N ASP A 209 -18.68 -6.87 27.79
CA ASP A 209 -19.48 -7.66 28.72
C ASP A 209 -18.65 -8.14 29.93
N MET A 210 -17.47 -8.71 29.69
CA MET A 210 -16.57 -9.19 30.74
C MET A 210 -16.05 -8.06 31.65
N LEU A 211 -15.87 -6.85 31.09
CA LEU A 211 -15.47 -5.67 31.85
C LEU A 211 -16.67 -4.91 32.45
N VAL A 212 -17.90 -5.31 32.12
CA VAL A 212 -19.15 -4.65 32.52
C VAL A 212 -19.16 -3.17 32.12
N ARG A 213 -18.91 -2.91 30.83
CA ARG A 213 -18.73 -1.57 30.27
C ARG A 213 -19.56 -1.34 29.00
N PRO A 214 -20.02 -0.11 28.75
CA PRO A 214 -20.64 0.23 27.49
C PRO A 214 -19.61 0.21 26.35
N ILE A 215 -20.06 -0.23 25.17
CA ILE A 215 -19.26 -0.21 23.93
C ILE A 215 -19.88 0.75 22.91
N LYS A 216 -19.03 1.46 22.18
CA LYS A 216 -19.40 2.31 21.05
C LYS A 216 -18.51 2.02 19.86
N PHE A 217 -19.10 1.73 18.72
CA PHE A 217 -18.37 1.59 17.45
C PHE A 217 -18.16 2.97 16.80
N SER A 218 -17.04 3.14 16.08
CA SER A 218 -16.72 4.39 15.38
C SER A 218 -17.71 4.71 14.27
N MET A 219 -18.28 3.69 13.63
CA MET A 219 -19.27 3.80 12.55
C MET A 219 -20.22 2.60 12.53
N SER A 220 -21.22 2.59 11.63
CA SER A 220 -22.06 1.41 11.40
C SER A 220 -21.31 0.35 10.59
N PHE A 221 -21.77 -0.90 10.63
CA PHE A 221 -21.16 -2.00 9.87
C PHE A 221 -21.25 -1.75 8.36
N GLU A 222 -22.37 -1.22 7.89
CA GLU A 222 -22.57 -0.89 6.47
C GLU A 222 -21.67 0.25 6.03
N ALA A 223 -21.36 1.20 6.92
CA ALA A 223 -20.41 2.28 6.64
C ALA A 223 -18.96 1.76 6.64
N ALA A 224 -18.63 0.83 7.54
CA ALA A 224 -17.31 0.20 7.59
C ALA A 224 -17.01 -0.62 6.34
N LEU A 225 -17.97 -1.42 5.84
CA LEU A 225 -17.81 -2.17 4.59
C LEU A 225 -17.73 -1.27 3.35
N GLU A 226 -18.48 -0.16 3.32
CA GLU A 226 -18.34 0.85 2.27
C GLU A 226 -16.94 1.47 2.30
N ARG A 227 -16.47 1.88 3.49
CA ARG A 227 -15.15 2.46 3.69
C ARG A 227 -14.03 1.49 3.32
N ALA A 228 -14.15 0.22 3.69
CA ALA A 228 -13.22 -0.83 3.30
C ALA A 228 -13.11 -0.94 1.77
N GLY A 229 -14.25 -0.95 1.06
CA GLY A 229 -14.27 -0.95 -0.40
C GLY A 229 -13.70 0.33 -1.02
N ASP A 230 -13.91 1.49 -0.41
CA ASP A 230 -13.31 2.74 -0.86
C ASP A 230 -11.79 2.75 -0.66
N LEU A 231 -11.30 2.21 0.46
CA LEU A 231 -9.87 2.07 0.75
C LEU A 231 -9.19 1.04 -0.16
N ASP A 232 -9.81 -0.09 -0.46
CA ASP A 232 -9.30 -1.05 -1.45
C ASP A 232 -9.14 -0.39 -2.84
N ASN A 233 -10.16 0.37 -3.28
CA ASN A 233 -10.06 1.13 -4.53
C ASN A 233 -8.97 2.21 -4.48
N PHE A 234 -8.80 2.85 -3.32
CA PHE A 234 -7.72 3.80 -3.09
C PHE A 234 -6.36 3.12 -3.24
N CYS A 235 -6.14 1.96 -2.61
CA CYS A 235 -4.92 1.18 -2.76
C CYS A 235 -4.65 0.84 -4.24
N ARG A 236 -5.65 0.29 -4.95
CA ARG A 236 -5.54 -0.03 -6.38
C ARG A 236 -5.25 1.17 -7.29
N THR A 237 -5.56 2.38 -6.84
CA THR A 237 -5.35 3.61 -7.62
C THR A 237 -3.97 4.22 -7.35
N TYR A 238 -3.52 4.18 -6.09
CA TYR A 238 -2.32 4.90 -5.65
C TYR A 238 -1.15 3.99 -5.28
N ASP A 239 -1.25 2.68 -5.50
CA ASP A 239 -0.11 1.76 -5.41
C ASP A 239 0.82 2.00 -6.61
N VAL A 240 1.54 3.12 -6.59
CA VAL A 240 2.34 3.61 -7.72
C VAL A 240 3.83 3.53 -7.41
N LEU A 241 4.57 2.93 -8.35
CA LEU A 241 6.03 2.96 -8.41
C LEU A 241 6.50 3.94 -9.46
N ALA A 242 7.42 4.83 -9.10
CA ALA A 242 8.23 5.55 -10.08
C ALA A 242 9.45 4.70 -10.41
N ILE A 243 9.60 4.30 -11.67
CA ILE A 243 10.68 3.41 -12.15
C ILE A 243 11.47 4.13 -13.25
N ILE A 244 12.79 4.14 -13.11
CA ILE A 244 13.71 4.70 -14.11
C ILE A 244 14.79 3.67 -14.41
N ASN A 245 14.97 3.35 -15.69
CA ASN A 245 16.02 2.45 -16.13
C ASN A 245 17.21 3.24 -16.65
N MET A 246 18.40 2.76 -16.35
CA MET A 246 19.64 3.26 -16.94
C MET A 246 20.32 2.10 -17.66
N VAL A 247 20.68 2.29 -18.92
CA VAL A 247 21.39 1.29 -19.73
C VAL A 247 22.67 1.85 -20.30
N SER A 248 23.64 0.99 -20.60
CA SER A 248 24.89 1.40 -21.26
C SER A 248 24.62 1.98 -22.65
N SER A 249 25.27 3.09 -23.01
CA SER A 249 25.18 3.73 -24.34
C SER A 249 25.77 2.88 -25.48
N GLY A 250 26.51 1.81 -25.16
CA GLY A 250 27.18 0.93 -26.13
C GLY A 250 27.49 -0.47 -25.60
N GLU A 251 28.68 -1.00 -25.93
CA GLU A 251 29.11 -2.33 -25.46
C GLU A 251 29.67 -2.35 -24.03
N GLY A 252 29.86 -1.17 -23.43
CA GLY A 252 30.34 -1.01 -22.06
C GLY A 252 29.45 -1.72 -21.04
N ARG A 253 30.04 -2.08 -19.90
CA ARG A 253 29.34 -2.70 -18.77
C ARG A 253 29.63 -1.93 -17.50
N PHE A 254 28.64 -1.90 -16.61
CA PHE A 254 28.73 -1.35 -15.28
C PHE A 254 29.34 -2.40 -14.36
N HIS A 255 30.52 -2.12 -13.82
CA HIS A 255 31.25 -3.03 -12.95
C HIS A 255 30.74 -2.95 -11.52
N GLY A 256 30.57 -4.10 -10.86
CA GLY A 256 30.08 -4.21 -9.49
C GLY A 256 30.80 -3.33 -8.47
N PRO A 257 32.16 -3.27 -8.47
CA PRO A 257 32.89 -2.38 -7.55
C PRO A 257 32.59 -0.89 -7.76
N ASP A 258 32.36 -0.47 -9.01
CA ASP A 258 31.99 0.92 -9.31
C ASP A 258 30.56 1.23 -8.89
N ILE A 259 29.63 0.29 -9.09
CA ILE A 259 28.25 0.40 -8.60
C ILE A 259 28.22 0.53 -7.07
N ASP A 260 28.94 -0.32 -6.36
CA ASP A 260 29.04 -0.29 -4.89
C ASP A 260 29.62 1.03 -4.38
N ARG A 261 30.72 1.48 -4.99
CA ARG A 261 31.39 2.73 -4.64
C ARG A 261 30.45 3.92 -4.84
N LEU A 262 29.81 4.04 -6.01
CA LEU A 262 28.87 5.11 -6.31
C LEU A 262 27.63 5.07 -5.42
N ALA A 263 27.08 3.89 -5.15
CA ALA A 263 25.94 3.72 -4.27
C ALA A 263 26.28 4.25 -2.87
N LYS A 264 27.45 3.89 -2.33
CA LYS A 264 27.95 4.39 -1.03
C LYS A 264 28.21 5.89 -1.03
N GLU A 265 28.80 6.44 -2.09
CA GLU A 265 28.99 7.89 -2.26
C GLU A 265 27.65 8.64 -2.28
N CYS A 266 26.60 8.02 -2.84
CA CYS A 266 25.23 8.52 -2.80
C CYS A 266 24.50 8.23 -1.46
N GLY A 267 25.17 7.66 -0.47
CA GLY A 267 24.62 7.32 0.84
C GLY A 267 23.63 6.16 0.83
N MET A 268 23.75 5.26 -0.15
CA MET A 268 22.98 4.03 -0.24
C MET A 268 23.78 2.85 0.33
N GLN A 269 23.07 1.80 0.73
CA GLN A 269 23.66 0.60 1.34
C GLN A 269 23.04 -0.65 0.72
N LEU A 270 23.86 -1.68 0.50
CA LEU A 270 23.39 -3.00 0.12
C LEU A 270 22.63 -3.61 1.30
N GLY A 271 21.39 -4.07 1.07
CA GLY A 271 20.51 -4.51 2.15
C GLY A 271 19.59 -5.64 1.74
N SER A 272 18.31 -5.51 2.11
CA SER A 272 17.28 -6.52 1.83
C SER A 272 17.28 -6.89 0.34
N MET A 273 16.98 -8.15 0.04
CA MET A 273 16.99 -8.69 -1.32
C MET A 273 18.34 -8.55 -2.08
N ASN A 274 19.44 -8.26 -1.39
CA ASN A 274 20.75 -7.98 -1.99
C ASN A 274 20.70 -6.85 -3.04
N ILE A 275 19.90 -5.81 -2.80
CA ILE A 275 19.87 -4.59 -3.62
C ILE A 275 20.31 -3.36 -2.82
N TYR A 276 20.61 -2.25 -3.50
CA TYR A 276 21.02 -1.03 -2.81
C TYR A 276 19.81 -0.19 -2.43
N HIS A 277 19.78 0.30 -1.19
CA HIS A 277 18.70 1.14 -0.68
C HIS A 277 19.23 2.45 -0.12
N LYS A 278 18.48 3.52 -0.37
CA LYS A 278 18.65 4.78 0.34
C LYS A 278 17.86 4.70 1.64
N LEU A 279 18.55 4.67 2.78
CA LEU A 279 17.90 4.59 4.09
C LEU A 279 17.13 5.88 4.41
N ASN A 280 15.94 5.70 4.94
CA ASN A 280 15.20 6.77 5.57
C ASN A 280 15.77 7.03 6.97
N THR A 281 16.22 8.25 7.21
CA THR A 281 16.73 8.70 8.52
C THR A 281 15.69 9.49 9.31
N GLN A 282 14.50 9.68 8.73
CA GLN A 282 13.38 10.38 9.36
C GLN A 282 12.51 9.41 10.13
N ALA A 283 11.68 9.96 11.03
CA ALA A 283 10.78 9.17 11.86
C ALA A 283 9.40 8.90 11.21
N GLN A 284 9.22 9.30 9.95
CA GLN A 284 8.04 9.10 9.09
C GLN A 284 8.52 8.50 7.76
N GLY A 285 7.68 7.71 7.10
CA GLY A 285 7.99 6.99 5.87
C GLY A 285 8.49 5.57 6.12
N GLY A 286 8.54 4.78 5.04
CA GLY A 286 9.15 3.46 5.05
C GLY A 286 10.65 3.51 5.37
N GLN A 287 11.23 2.35 5.69
CA GLN A 287 12.66 2.23 6.01
C GLN A 287 13.58 2.69 4.88
N TYR A 288 13.12 2.55 3.64
CA TYR A 288 13.86 2.86 2.43
C TYR A 288 13.13 3.94 1.64
N LEU A 289 13.88 4.96 1.21
CA LEU A 289 13.37 6.05 0.38
C LEU A 289 13.24 5.63 -1.09
N TYR A 290 14.27 5.00 -1.64
CA TYR A 290 14.29 4.42 -2.99
C TYR A 290 15.41 3.39 -3.09
N SER A 291 15.39 2.59 -4.15
CA SER A 291 16.30 1.45 -4.32
C SER A 291 16.89 1.37 -5.73
N ILE A 292 18.04 0.69 -5.85
CA ILE A 292 18.69 0.34 -7.12
C ILE A 292 18.81 -1.18 -7.18
N ALA A 293 18.26 -1.75 -8.25
CA ALA A 293 18.37 -3.16 -8.59
C ALA A 293 19.15 -3.35 -9.90
N ASN A 294 19.65 -4.57 -10.12
CA ASN A 294 20.13 -4.98 -11.43
C ASN A 294 18.94 -5.09 -12.40
N MET A 295 19.07 -4.58 -13.61
CA MET A 295 18.01 -4.69 -14.62
C MET A 295 17.84 -6.14 -15.14
N TYR A 296 18.82 -7.00 -14.94
CA TYR A 296 18.77 -8.40 -15.40
C TYR A 296 18.57 -9.37 -14.25
N LYS A 297 17.99 -10.54 -14.56
CA LYS A 297 17.75 -11.59 -13.59
C LYS A 297 19.03 -12.00 -12.84
N PRO A 298 18.95 -12.27 -11.53
CA PRO A 298 17.72 -12.30 -10.70
C PRO A 298 17.32 -10.91 -10.12
N GLY A 299 17.93 -9.82 -10.58
CA GLY A 299 17.64 -8.45 -10.12
C GLY A 299 18.52 -7.98 -8.95
N ASP A 300 19.34 -8.87 -8.40
CA ASP A 300 20.15 -8.61 -7.22
C ASP A 300 21.66 -8.39 -7.51
N PHE A 301 22.40 -8.07 -6.45
CA PHE A 301 23.86 -8.00 -6.45
C PHE A 301 24.41 -8.99 -5.43
N ASP A 302 24.89 -10.15 -5.88
CA ASP A 302 25.53 -11.12 -4.98
C ASP A 302 26.77 -10.50 -4.29
N PRO A 303 26.74 -10.27 -2.96
CA PRO A 303 27.85 -9.66 -2.25
C PRO A 303 29.14 -10.48 -2.34
N LYS A 304 29.03 -11.80 -2.54
CA LYS A 304 30.18 -12.71 -2.62
C LYS A 304 30.89 -12.65 -3.97
N ASN A 305 30.19 -12.21 -5.01
CA ASN A 305 30.70 -12.17 -6.38
C ASN A 305 30.68 -10.76 -6.98
N LEU A 306 30.58 -9.73 -6.13
CA LEU A 306 30.47 -8.34 -6.58
C LEU A 306 31.73 -7.86 -7.32
N GLU A 307 32.91 -8.37 -6.98
CA GLU A 307 34.18 -8.01 -7.62
C GLU A 307 34.21 -8.37 -9.12
N GLY A 308 33.65 -9.53 -9.48
CA GLY A 308 33.53 -9.99 -10.86
C GLY A 308 32.22 -9.57 -11.55
N PHE A 309 31.29 -8.95 -10.82
CA PHE A 309 29.97 -8.62 -11.32
C PHE A 309 30.04 -7.55 -12.40
N GLN A 310 29.23 -7.73 -13.45
CA GLN A 310 29.06 -6.76 -14.52
C GLN A 310 27.62 -6.80 -15.02
N THR A 311 27.03 -5.64 -15.24
CA THR A 311 25.68 -5.51 -15.84
C THR A 311 25.67 -4.45 -16.94
N LYS A 312 24.66 -4.49 -17.81
CA LYS A 312 24.41 -3.44 -18.82
C LYS A 312 23.31 -2.47 -18.42
N GLY A 313 22.67 -2.68 -17.28
CA GLY A 313 21.49 -1.94 -16.90
C GLY A 313 21.22 -1.96 -15.40
N LEU A 314 20.75 -0.83 -14.89
CA LEU A 314 20.29 -0.64 -13.52
C LEU A 314 18.87 -0.10 -13.54
N THR A 315 18.09 -0.46 -12.54
CA THR A 315 16.75 0.07 -12.33
C THR A 315 16.69 0.80 -11.00
N PHE A 316 16.23 2.04 -11.05
CA PHE A 316 15.96 2.88 -9.88
C PHE A 316 14.47 2.92 -9.65
N PHE A 317 14.02 2.70 -8.42
CA PHE A 317 12.60 2.74 -8.12
C PHE A 317 12.26 3.34 -6.77
N LEU A 318 11.13 4.04 -6.74
CA LEU A 318 10.56 4.76 -5.60
C LEU A 318 9.10 4.32 -5.41
N ASN A 319 8.77 3.85 -4.20
CA ASN A 319 7.39 3.58 -3.80
C ASN A 319 6.75 4.88 -3.27
N ILE A 320 5.86 5.45 -4.08
CA ILE A 320 5.26 6.76 -3.79
C ILE A 320 4.41 6.73 -2.51
N PRO A 321 3.43 5.83 -2.34
CA PRO A 321 2.55 5.88 -1.17
C PRO A 321 3.26 5.63 0.17
N THR A 322 4.32 4.83 0.20
CA THR A 322 5.04 4.53 1.46
C THR A 322 6.19 5.49 1.77
N THR A 323 6.47 6.43 0.87
CA THR A 323 7.54 7.42 1.03
C THR A 323 7.00 8.71 1.62
N PHE A 324 7.66 9.22 2.66
CA PHE A 324 7.35 10.54 3.20
C PHE A 324 7.97 11.64 2.31
N ASP A 325 7.18 12.65 1.96
CA ASP A 325 7.53 13.69 0.98
C ASP A 325 8.07 13.11 -0.36
N PRO A 326 7.24 12.33 -1.11
CA PRO A 326 7.67 11.70 -2.36
C PRO A 326 8.31 12.65 -3.38
N PRO A 327 7.84 13.91 -3.59
CA PRO A 327 8.45 14.82 -4.56
C PRO A 327 9.91 15.14 -4.24
N LYS A 328 10.21 15.37 -2.95
CA LYS A 328 11.58 15.63 -2.51
C LYS A 328 12.47 14.39 -2.67
N VAL A 329 11.94 13.21 -2.33
CA VAL A 329 12.66 11.95 -2.47
C VAL A 329 12.90 11.61 -3.94
N TYR A 330 11.92 11.83 -4.81
CA TYR A 330 12.09 11.69 -6.26
C TYR A 330 13.21 12.59 -6.77
N ALA A 331 13.26 13.86 -6.36
CA ALA A 331 14.35 14.77 -6.74
C ALA A 331 15.73 14.32 -6.22
N ASP A 332 15.81 13.65 -5.07
CA ASP A 332 17.04 13.00 -4.59
C ASP A 332 17.42 11.80 -5.46
N MET A 333 16.45 10.92 -5.78
CA MET A 333 16.63 9.78 -6.67
C MET A 333 17.15 10.23 -8.05
N ILE A 334 16.61 11.29 -8.64
CA ILE A 334 17.09 11.81 -9.94
C ILE A 334 18.53 12.31 -9.87
N ARG A 335 18.95 12.93 -8.77
CA ARG A 335 20.37 13.32 -8.59
C ARG A 335 21.27 12.08 -8.55
N THR A 336 20.86 11.03 -7.85
CA THR A 336 21.57 9.74 -7.85
C THR A 336 21.63 9.14 -9.25
N VAL A 337 20.50 9.05 -9.95
CA VAL A 337 20.40 8.55 -11.33
C VAL A 337 21.38 9.28 -12.25
N LYS A 338 21.40 10.62 -12.21
CA LYS A 338 22.32 11.44 -13.04
C LYS A 338 23.78 11.18 -12.70
N THR A 339 24.11 11.01 -11.42
CA THR A 339 25.49 10.69 -10.98
C THR A 339 25.96 9.35 -11.56
N PHE A 340 25.06 8.35 -11.57
CA PHE A 340 25.34 7.06 -12.18
C PHE A 340 25.47 7.16 -13.71
N CYS A 341 24.57 7.90 -14.37
CA CYS A 341 24.65 8.16 -15.80
C CYS A 341 25.97 8.79 -16.22
N ASP A 342 26.40 9.85 -15.52
CA ASP A 342 27.63 10.58 -15.82
C ASP A 342 28.87 9.68 -15.64
N HIS A 343 28.86 8.79 -14.65
CA HIS A 343 29.97 7.87 -14.41
C HIS A 343 30.06 6.75 -15.45
N PHE A 344 28.92 6.18 -15.82
CA PHE A 344 28.85 4.98 -16.66
C PHE A 344 28.57 5.27 -18.14
N ASP A 345 28.47 6.54 -18.53
CA ASP A 345 27.99 6.97 -19.85
C ASP A 345 26.65 6.30 -20.18
N GLY A 346 25.74 6.34 -19.21
CA GLY A 346 24.45 5.66 -19.26
C GLY A 346 23.36 6.49 -19.94
N VAL A 347 22.44 5.81 -20.64
CA VAL A 347 21.23 6.39 -21.22
C VAL A 347 20.03 6.02 -20.34
N LEU A 348 19.20 7.02 -20.03
CA LEU A 348 17.99 6.83 -19.25
C LEU A 348 16.82 6.43 -20.14
N LEU A 349 16.08 5.43 -19.70
CA LEU A 349 14.95 4.85 -20.39
C LEU A 349 13.73 4.73 -19.47
N ASP A 350 12.55 4.93 -20.03
CA ASP A 350 11.31 4.52 -19.40
C ASP A 350 11.07 3.00 -19.55
N ARG A 351 9.88 2.53 -19.15
CA ARG A 351 9.47 1.12 -19.31
C ARG A 351 9.38 0.69 -20.77
N ASP A 352 8.96 1.60 -21.65
CA ASP A 352 8.75 1.33 -23.08
C ASP A 352 10.03 1.56 -23.90
N ARG A 353 11.18 1.77 -23.23
CA ARG A 353 12.50 2.09 -23.80
C ARG A 353 12.56 3.42 -24.56
N HIS A 354 11.69 4.36 -24.25
CA HIS A 354 11.89 5.72 -24.72
C HIS A 354 12.95 6.41 -23.88
N VAL A 355 13.82 7.15 -24.57
CA VAL A 355 14.85 7.95 -23.93
C VAL A 355 14.19 9.01 -23.06
N LEU A 356 14.64 9.08 -21.80
CA LEU A 356 14.21 10.08 -20.84
C LEU A 356 15.12 11.29 -20.92
N ASP A 357 14.57 12.39 -21.41
CA ASP A 357 15.21 13.70 -21.33
C ASP A 357 14.85 14.43 -20.03
N ASP A 358 15.55 15.53 -19.76
CA ASP A 358 15.33 16.34 -18.55
C ASP A 358 13.89 16.85 -18.44
N ALA A 359 13.27 17.21 -19.57
CA ALA A 359 11.88 17.65 -19.59
C ALA A 359 10.90 16.53 -19.18
N THR A 360 11.17 15.29 -19.59
CA THR A 360 10.38 14.13 -19.17
C THR A 360 10.58 13.82 -17.69
N LEU A 361 11.82 13.86 -17.19
CA LEU A 361 12.08 13.67 -15.76
C LEU A 361 11.36 14.71 -14.90
N GLU A 362 11.31 15.97 -15.35
CA GLU A 362 10.55 17.03 -14.68
C GLU A 362 9.05 16.75 -14.68
N ARG A 363 8.50 16.30 -15.82
CA ARG A 363 7.08 15.92 -15.93
C ARG A 363 6.71 14.77 -14.99
N ILE A 364 7.54 13.74 -14.89
CA ILE A 364 7.33 12.64 -13.93
C ILE A 364 7.35 13.20 -12.50
N GLY A 365 8.28 14.09 -12.17
CA GLY A 365 8.31 14.77 -10.87
C GLY A 365 7.03 15.55 -10.55
N GLN A 366 6.45 16.25 -11.54
CA GLN A 366 5.16 16.93 -11.38
C GLN A 366 4.00 15.95 -11.16
N GLN A 367 4.06 14.76 -11.77
CA GLN A 367 3.08 13.70 -11.52
C GLN A 367 3.22 13.10 -10.12
N VAL A 368 4.43 12.84 -9.63
CA VAL A 368 4.68 12.39 -8.25
C VAL A 368 4.08 13.39 -7.24
N ASP A 369 4.28 14.69 -7.45
CA ASP A 369 3.67 15.76 -6.63
C ASP A 369 2.13 15.74 -6.71
N ARG A 370 1.57 15.49 -7.89
CA ARG A 370 0.12 15.34 -8.05
C ARG A 370 -0.42 14.13 -7.28
N ILE A 371 0.22 12.96 -7.36
CA ILE A 371 -0.18 11.75 -6.61
C ILE A 371 -0.22 12.06 -5.13
N ALA A 372 0.89 12.59 -4.60
CA ALA A 372 1.01 12.89 -3.18
C ALA A 372 -0.10 13.83 -2.69
N LYS A 373 -0.40 14.88 -3.47
CA LYS A 373 -1.50 15.83 -3.15
C LYS A 373 -2.89 15.23 -3.27
N GLU A 374 -3.09 14.24 -4.13
CA GLU A 374 -4.38 13.57 -4.26
C GLU A 374 -4.61 12.56 -3.13
N MET A 375 -3.57 11.85 -2.70
CA MET A 375 -3.62 10.97 -1.53
C MET A 375 -3.95 11.75 -0.25
N ASP A 376 -3.27 12.88 -0.02
CA ASP A 376 -3.52 13.76 1.13
C ASP A 376 -4.96 14.28 1.19
N LYS A 377 -5.57 14.60 0.03
CA LYS A 377 -6.99 15.00 -0.05
C LYS A 377 -7.96 13.91 0.38
N GLU A 378 -7.59 12.64 0.28
CA GLU A 378 -8.37 11.49 0.75
C GLU A 378 -8.02 11.10 2.20
N SER A 379 -7.31 11.98 2.92
CA SER A 379 -6.87 11.83 4.31
C SER A 379 -5.83 10.71 4.52
N VAL A 380 -5.11 10.31 3.47
CA VAL A 380 -4.00 9.34 3.56
C VAL A 380 -2.73 10.03 3.09
N VAL A 381 -1.91 10.50 4.01
CA VAL A 381 -0.65 11.19 3.69
C VAL A 381 0.43 10.16 3.33
N PRO A 382 1.13 10.30 2.19
CA PRO A 382 2.22 9.40 1.82
C PRO A 382 3.29 9.26 2.90
N GLY A 383 3.70 8.04 3.18
CA GLY A 383 4.70 7.70 4.19
C GLY A 383 4.24 7.86 5.64
N GLU A 384 3.02 8.32 5.91
CA GLU A 384 2.47 8.27 7.26
C GLU A 384 1.89 6.89 7.59
N GLU A 385 1.54 6.68 8.86
CA GLU A 385 1.12 5.37 9.37
C GLU A 385 -0.06 4.78 8.59
N ALA A 386 -1.07 5.59 8.24
CA ALA A 386 -2.19 5.14 7.41
C ALA A 386 -1.73 4.58 6.07
N ALA A 387 -0.82 5.27 5.37
CA ALA A 387 -0.31 4.84 4.08
C ALA A 387 0.57 3.59 4.23
N LEU A 388 1.47 3.55 5.20
CA LEU A 388 2.34 2.39 5.48
C LEU A 388 1.55 1.12 5.84
N ARG A 389 0.32 1.27 6.33
CA ARG A 389 -0.55 0.14 6.65
C ARG A 389 -1.36 -0.32 5.44
N LEU A 390 -1.69 0.58 4.52
CA LEU A 390 -2.49 0.29 3.32
C LEU A 390 -1.67 -0.35 2.20
N PHE A 391 -0.37 -0.03 2.11
CA PHE A 391 0.56 -0.42 1.02
C PHE A 391 1.80 -1.11 1.56
#